data_AF-A0A8S2S597-F1
#
_entry.id   AF-A0A8S2S597-F1
#
_cell.length_a   1.000
_cell.length_b   1.000
_cell.length_c   1.000
_cell.angle_alpha   90.00
_cell.angle_beta   90.00
_cell.angle_gamma   90.00
#
_symmetry.space_group_name_H-M   'P 1'
#
loop_
_entity.id
_entity.type
_entity.pdbx_description
1 polymer ?
#
loop_
_entity_poly.entity_id
_entity_poly.type
_entity_poly.pdbx_seq_one_letter_code
_entity_poly.pdbx_strand_id
1 'polypeptide(L)' 'MTPDGSTFTCGSCLQKVYSSTPTMLCAECGQPIEPHVHARVTFNNRSFHSECFSCAVCRRQLNPSQ' A
#
# COMPACT_ATOMS: atom_id res chain seq x y z
N MET A 1 -12.30 15.93 -23.61
CA MET A 1 -11.87 16.85 -22.52
C MET A 1 -12.99 17.86 -22.30
N THR A 2 -13.83 17.63 -21.30
CA THR A 2 -14.88 18.56 -20.87
C THR A 2 -14.30 19.57 -19.87
N PRO A 3 -14.81 20.81 -19.82
CA PRO A 3 -14.20 21.93 -19.09
C PRO A 3 -14.29 21.82 -17.55
N ASP A 4 -14.98 20.82 -17.01
CA ASP A 4 -15.31 20.72 -15.58
C ASP A 4 -14.41 19.75 -14.80
N GLY A 5 -13.45 19.07 -15.44
CA GLY A 5 -12.56 18.11 -14.75
C GLY A 5 -13.25 16.85 -14.19
N SER A 6 -14.57 16.76 -14.31
CA SER A 6 -15.36 15.59 -13.95
C SER A 6 -15.10 14.43 -14.93
N THR A 7 -14.28 13.46 -14.52
CA THR A 7 -14.04 12.22 -15.28
C THR A 7 -15.28 11.32 -15.18
N PHE A 8 -16.17 11.42 -16.17
CA PHE A 8 -17.35 10.55 -16.29
C PHE A 8 -16.90 9.10 -16.46
N THR A 9 -16.89 8.36 -15.36
CA THR A 9 -16.58 6.93 -15.33
C THR A 9 -17.89 6.15 -15.20
N CYS A 10 -18.03 5.04 -15.93
CA CYS A 10 -19.23 4.20 -15.83
C CYS A 10 -19.37 3.63 -14.41
N GLY A 11 -20.57 3.18 -14.00
CA GLY A 11 -20.83 2.69 -12.64
C GLY A 11 -19.85 1.61 -12.15
N SER A 12 -19.34 0.78 -13.07
CA SER A 12 -18.32 -0.25 -12.80
C SER A 12 -16.89 0.30 -12.64
N CYS A 13 -16.58 1.47 -13.22
CA CYS A 13 -15.30 2.16 -13.06
C CYS A 13 -15.30 3.08 -11.84
N LEU A 14 -16.45 3.66 -11.48
CA LEU A 14 -16.62 4.47 -10.26
C LEU A 14 -16.28 3.66 -9.00
N GLN A 15 -16.71 2.39 -8.94
CA GLN A 15 -16.36 1.52 -7.81
C GLN A 15 -14.85 1.34 -7.67
N LYS A 16 -14.08 1.25 -8.77
CA LYS A 16 -12.61 1.11 -8.68
C LYS A 16 -11.95 2.35 -8.09
N VAL A 17 -12.51 3.53 -8.37
CA VAL A 17 -12.00 4.81 -7.86
C VAL A 17 -12.38 4.99 -6.38
N TYR A 18 -13.62 4.66 -6.01
CA TYR A 18 -14.11 4.75 -4.62
C TYR A 18 -13.71 3.57 -3.72
N SER A 19 -13.28 2.43 -4.29
CA SER A 19 -12.63 1.33 -3.57
C SER A 19 -11.19 1.66 -3.16
N SER A 20 -10.82 2.94 -3.17
CA SER A 20 -9.69 3.48 -2.40
C SER A 20 -10.03 3.39 -0.91
N THR A 21 -10.18 2.16 -0.40
CA THR A 21 -10.01 1.90 1.02
C THR A 21 -8.66 2.49 1.43
N PRO A 22 -8.49 2.99 2.66
CA PRO A 22 -7.19 3.42 3.15
C PRO A 22 -6.28 2.19 3.28
N THR A 23 -5.80 1.69 2.15
CA THR A 23 -4.91 0.55 2.06
C THR A 23 -3.54 1.09 2.41
N MET A 24 -3.01 0.63 3.54
CA MET A 24 -1.64 0.93 3.94
C MET A 24 -0.71 0.45 2.83
N LEU A 25 -0.10 1.36 2.09
CA LEU A 25 0.82 1.01 1.01
C LEU A 25 2.20 0.69 1.62
N CYS A 26 2.83 -0.35 1.11
CA CYS A 26 4.21 -0.68 1.43
C CYS A 26 5.13 0.42 0.92
N ALA A 27 5.91 1.05 1.80
CA ALA A 27 6.82 2.12 1.40
C ALA A 27 8.06 1.62 0.65
N GLU A 28 8.31 0.30 0.60
CA GLU A 28 9.39 -0.31 -0.20
C GLU A 28 8.93 -0.65 -1.63
N CYS A 29 7.76 -1.29 -1.80
CA CYS A 29 7.28 -1.72 -3.13
C CYS A 29 6.08 -0.94 -3.68
N GLY A 30 5.46 -0.06 -2.89
CA GLY A 30 4.30 0.74 -3.29
C GLY A 30 2.99 -0.04 -3.42
N GLN A 31 2.97 -1.33 -3.09
CA GLN A 31 1.78 -2.18 -3.17
C GLN A 31 0.93 -2.10 -1.89
N PRO A 32 -0.39 -2.28 -1.98
CA PRO A 32 -1.26 -2.33 -0.80
C PRO A 32 -0.93 -3.52 0.09
N ILE A 33 -0.75 -3.24 1.39
CA ILE A 33 -0.54 -4.25 2.41
C ILE A 33 -1.93 -4.71 2.88
N GLU A 34 -2.34 -5.89 2.42
CA GLU A 34 -3.55 -6.54 2.90
C GLU A 34 -3.31 -7.13 4.30
N PRO A 35 -3.88 -6.54 5.38
CA PRO A 35 -3.61 -6.99 6.75
C PRO A 35 -4.10 -8.41 7.04
N HIS A 36 -5.00 -8.92 6.21
CA HIS A 36 -5.57 -10.26 6.25
C HIS A 36 -4.74 -11.31 5.51
N VAL A 37 -3.84 -10.89 4.61
CA VAL A 37 -3.01 -11.81 3.80
C VAL A 37 -1.56 -11.78 4.23
N HIS A 38 -1.01 -10.60 4.51
CA HIS A 38 0.41 -10.42 4.82
C HIS A 38 0.61 -9.76 6.19
N ALA A 39 1.62 -10.23 6.93
CA ALA A 39 2.06 -9.56 8.13
C ALA A 39 2.60 -8.17 7.76
N ARG A 40 2.02 -7.13 8.36
CA ARG A 40 2.49 -5.75 8.18
C ARG A 40 3.49 -5.39 9.27
N VAL A 41 4.49 -4.62 8.89
CA VAL A 41 5.46 -4.04 9.81
C VAL A 41 5.36 -2.54 9.72
N THR A 42 5.17 -1.87 10.86
CA THR A 42 5.14 -0.40 10.91
C THR A 42 6.45 0.08 11.50
N PHE A 43 7.22 0.83 10.71
CA PHE A 43 8.48 1.40 11.14
C PHE A 43 8.55 2.86 10.72
N ASN A 44 8.97 3.73 11.63
CA ASN A 44 9.10 5.17 11.39
C ASN A 44 7.84 5.80 10.74
N ASN A 45 6.66 5.44 11.26
CA ASN A 45 5.36 5.90 10.77
C ASN A 45 5.03 5.51 9.32
N ARG A 46 5.70 4.49 8.77
CA ARG A 46 5.47 3.91 7.45
C ARG A 46 5.17 2.43 7.59
N SER A 47 4.39 1.89 6.66
CA SER A 47 4.03 0.47 6.64
C SER A 47 4.84 -0.26 5.57
N PHE A 48 5.21 -1.49 5.88
CA PHE A 48 5.98 -2.38 5.02
C PHE A 48 5.41 -3.79 5.09
N HIS A 49 5.60 -4.58 4.04
CA HIS A 49 5.41 -6.03 4.13
C HIS A 49 6.49 -6.63 5.03
N SER A 50 6.16 -7.72 5.72
CA SER A 50 7.14 -8.51 6.49
C SER A 50 8.36 -8.92 5.66
N GLU A 51 8.17 -9.26 4.39
CA GLU A 51 9.28 -9.57 3.47
C GLU A 51 10.03 -8.34 2.95
N CYS A 52 9.33 -7.21 2.82
CA CYS A 52 9.91 -5.95 2.34
C CYS A 52 10.54 -5.12 3.46
N PHE A 53 10.45 -5.54 4.72
CA PHE A 53 11.12 -4.83 5.80
C PHE A 53 12.55 -5.34 5.93
N SER A 54 13.43 -4.86 5.06
CA SER A 54 14.84 -5.24 5.01
C SER A 54 15.77 -4.07 5.32
N CYS A 55 16.90 -4.34 5.97
CA CYS A 55 17.87 -3.28 6.27
C CYS A 55 18.53 -2.79 4.99
N ALA A 56 18.50 -1.47 4.73
CA ALA A 56 19.18 -0.89 3.57
C ALA A 56 20.71 -1.08 3.59
N VAL A 57 21.31 -1.28 4.77
CA VAL A 57 22.76 -1.43 4.95
C VAL A 57 23.21 -2.88 4.82
N CYS A 58 22.60 -3.79 5.59
CA CYS A 58 23.02 -5.19 5.62
C CYS A 58 22.09 -6.15 4.87
N ARG A 59 21.01 -5.64 4.26
CA ARG A 59 20.01 -6.38 3.46
C ARG A 59 19.35 -7.55 4.21
N ARG A 60 19.42 -7.54 5.54
CA ARG A 60 18.82 -8.56 6.40
C ARG A 60 17.34 -8.26 6.61
N GLN A 61 16.49 -9.27 6.56
CA GLN A 61 15.08 -9.14 6.93
C GLN A 61 14.99 -8.79 8.42
N LEU A 62 14.39 -7.63 8.68
CA LEU A 62 14.04 -7.18 10.02
C LEU A 62 12.67 -7.80 10.31
N ASN A 63 12.65 -8.91 11.01
CA ASN A 63 11.38 -9.44 11.48
C ASN A 63 10.97 -8.62 12.71
N PRO A 64 9.69 -8.24 12.86
CA PRO A 64 9.21 -7.49 14.03
C PRO A 64 9.23 -8.31 15.34
N SER A 65 9.79 -9.52 15.32
CA SER A 65 9.84 -10.48 16.42
C SER A 65 11.25 -10.69 16.99
N GLN A 66 12.26 -9.92 16.56
CA GLN A 66 13.66 -10.02 16.99
C GLN A 66 14.13 -8.78 17.73
#